data_AF-A0A1M3G3B0-F1
#
_entry.id   AF-A0A1M3G3B0-F1
#
_cell.length_a   1.000
_cell.length_b   1.000
_cell.length_c   1.000
_cell.angle_alpha   90.00
_cell.angle_beta   90.00
_cell.angle_gamma   90.00
#
_symmetry.space_group_name_H-M   'P 1'
#
loop_
_entity.id
_entity.type
_entity.pdbx_description
1 polymer ?
#
loop_
_entity_poly.entity_id
_entity_poly.type
_entity_poly.pdbx_seq_one_letter_code
_entity_poly.pdbx_strand_id
1 'polypeptide(L)'
;MKRLMFSILTYLVSITTFAQSSPDIPVQNISTDSAVVYRLFATRNMYTFIKLNTRNGQMWQLQWNMESNKRFETTLSDISRINGDEEKNGRFFLYPTSNIYTFILLDQINGRTWQVQWGKEGERLVLPIY
;
A
#
# COMPACT_ATOMS: atom_id res chain seq x y z
N MET A 1 -31.36 32.50 29.33
CA MET A 1 -31.48 31.83 28.01
C MET A 1 -30.33 32.17 27.06
N LYS A 2 -30.05 33.45 26.75
CA LYS A 2 -28.95 33.84 25.83
C LYS A 2 -27.55 33.34 26.22
N ARG A 3 -27.20 33.37 27.52
CA ARG A 3 -25.91 32.84 28.03
C ARG A 3 -25.79 31.33 27.88
N LEU A 4 -26.89 30.59 28.11
CA LEU A 4 -26.95 29.13 27.95
C LEU A 4 -26.80 28.72 26.48
N MET A 5 -27.42 29.48 25.55
CA MET A 5 -27.30 29.23 24.11
C MET A 5 -25.87 29.47 23.60
N PHE A 6 -25.18 30.50 24.11
CA PHE A 6 -23.78 30.76 23.76
C PHE A 6 -22.85 29.63 24.21
N SER A 7 -23.07 29.08 25.41
CA SER A 7 -22.28 27.94 25.93
C SER A 7 -22.48 26.66 25.11
N ILE A 8 -23.72 26.40 24.66
CA ILE A 8 -24.05 25.25 23.81
C ILE A 8 -23.38 25.40 22.43
N LEU A 9 -23.39 26.60 21.86
CA LEU A 9 -22.76 26.87 20.57
C LEU A 9 -21.23 26.68 20.62
N THR A 10 -20.57 27.16 21.67
CA THR A 10 -19.12 26.95 21.86
C THR A 10 -18.76 25.48 22.05
N TYR A 11 -19.62 24.71 22.72
CA TYR A 11 -19.43 23.28 22.92
C TYR A 11 -19.60 22.50 21.60
N LEU A 12 -20.58 22.85 20.78
CA LEU A 12 -20.78 22.28 19.45
C LEU A 12 -19.60 22.54 18.50
N VAL A 13 -19.01 23.73 18.53
CA VAL A 13 -17.83 24.06 17.70
C VAL A 13 -16.61 23.22 18.11
N SER A 14 -16.38 22.98 19.41
CA SER A 14 -15.26 22.15 19.87
C SER A 14 -15.35 20.66 19.47
N ILE A 15 -16.55 20.15 19.13
CA ILE A 15 -16.70 18.77 18.64
C ILE A 15 -16.24 18.66 17.17
N THR A 16 -16.29 19.76 16.41
CA THR A 16 -15.93 19.75 14.98
C THR A 16 -14.42 19.76 14.70
N THR A 17 -13.57 20.10 15.68
CA THR A 17 -12.13 20.25 15.48
C THR A 17 -11.32 18.94 15.51
N PHE A 18 -11.93 17.80 15.86
CA PHE A 18 -11.23 16.51 15.96
C PHE A 18 -11.39 15.59 14.73
N ALA A 19 -12.04 16.04 13.65
CA ALA A 19 -12.52 15.13 12.60
C ALA A 19 -11.69 15.07 11.30
N GLN A 20 -10.55 15.77 11.18
CA GLN A 20 -9.77 15.77 9.92
C GLN A 20 -8.26 15.60 10.12
N SER A 21 -7.81 14.47 10.67
CA SER A 21 -6.51 13.95 10.25
C SER A 21 -6.74 13.16 8.96
N SER A 22 -6.30 13.72 7.82
CA SER A 22 -6.22 12.93 6.59
C SER A 22 -5.36 11.71 6.87
N PRO A 23 -5.76 10.51 6.43
CA PRO A 23 -4.96 9.32 6.69
C PRO A 23 -3.66 9.45 5.89
N ASP A 24 -2.54 9.68 6.58
CA ASP A 24 -1.23 9.89 5.97
C ASP A 24 -0.88 8.70 5.05
N ILE A 25 -0.88 8.93 3.74
CA ILE A 25 -0.36 7.96 2.78
C ILE A 25 1.16 8.00 2.91
N PRO A 26 1.83 6.84 3.09
CA PRO A 26 3.27 6.80 3.24
C PRO A 26 3.91 7.35 1.97
N VAL A 27 4.74 8.39 2.13
CA VAL A 27 5.48 8.99 1.03
C VAL A 27 6.37 7.92 0.41
N GLN A 28 6.09 7.59 -0.84
CA GLN A 28 6.81 6.61 -1.60
C GLN A 28 8.09 7.27 -2.17
N ASN A 29 9.18 7.25 -1.41
CA ASN A 29 10.51 7.71 -1.87
C ASN A 29 11.14 6.68 -2.81
N ILE A 30 10.51 6.47 -3.97
CA ILE A 30 10.94 5.44 -4.91
C ILE A 30 11.64 6.09 -6.09
N SER A 31 12.78 5.51 -6.49
CA SER A 31 13.55 5.91 -7.67
C SER A 31 12.62 6.13 -8.88
N THR A 32 12.89 7.12 -9.71
CA THR A 32 12.15 7.32 -10.97
C THR A 32 12.59 6.35 -12.08
N ASP A 33 13.61 5.54 -11.83
CA ASP A 33 14.13 4.56 -12.78
C ASP A 33 13.11 3.45 -13.06
N SER A 34 12.56 3.43 -14.27
CA SER A 34 11.64 2.40 -14.75
C SER A 34 12.35 1.12 -15.17
N ALA A 35 13.68 1.09 -15.30
CA ALA A 35 14.43 -0.08 -15.74
C ALA A 35 14.79 -1.04 -14.59
N VAL A 36 14.39 -0.76 -13.34
CA VAL A 36 14.68 -1.63 -12.20
C VAL A 36 13.79 -2.88 -12.17
N VAL A 37 14.39 -4.04 -11.86
CA VAL A 37 13.66 -5.32 -11.73
C VAL A 37 12.85 -5.40 -10.44
N TYR A 38 13.37 -4.86 -9.35
CA TYR A 38 12.72 -4.90 -8.03
C TYR A 38 12.51 -3.51 -7.48
N ARG A 39 11.39 -3.34 -6.78
CA ARG A 39 11.01 -2.08 -6.16
C ARG A 39 10.37 -2.33 -4.79
N LEU A 40 10.74 -1.53 -3.80
CA LEU A 40 10.14 -1.56 -2.47
C LEU A 40 9.08 -0.48 -2.36
N PHE A 41 7.93 -0.84 -1.81
CA PHE A 41 6.83 0.05 -1.52
C PHE A 41 6.57 0.05 -0.01
N ALA A 42 6.65 1.21 0.61
CA ALA A 42 6.41 1.35 2.04
C ALA A 42 4.93 1.19 2.34
N THR A 43 4.60 0.42 3.37
CA THR A 43 3.23 0.39 3.90
C THR A 43 3.06 1.47 4.97
N ARG A 44 1.85 1.64 5.51
CA ARG A 44 1.64 2.49 6.69
C ARG A 44 2.20 1.90 7.97
N ASN A 45 2.48 0.59 7.99
CA ASN A 45 3.28 -0.01 9.03
C ASN A 45 4.76 0.24 8.73
N MET A 46 5.42 1.04 9.55
CA MET A 46 6.82 1.44 9.32
C MET A 46 7.83 0.28 9.24
N TYR A 47 7.46 -0.90 9.76
CA TYR A 47 8.29 -2.09 9.70
C TYR A 47 8.09 -2.91 8.41
N THR A 48 7.02 -2.64 7.66
CA THR A 48 6.58 -3.51 6.56
C THR A 48 6.66 -2.81 5.22
N PHE A 49 7.23 -3.51 4.25
CA PHE A 49 7.32 -3.15 2.84
C PHE A 49 6.73 -4.26 1.97
N ILE A 50 6.31 -3.89 0.76
CA ILE A 50 6.07 -4.84 -0.32
C ILE A 50 7.24 -4.74 -1.31
N LYS A 51 7.95 -5.84 -1.52
CA LYS A 51 8.93 -5.99 -2.59
C LYS A 51 8.21 -6.50 -3.84
N LEU A 52 8.17 -5.70 -4.90
CA LEU A 52 7.55 -6.05 -6.18
C LEU A 52 8.64 -6.41 -7.20
N ASN A 53 8.46 -7.53 -7.91
CA ASN A 53 9.10 -7.77 -9.20
C ASN A 53 8.33 -6.98 -10.28
N THR A 54 8.92 -5.90 -10.75
CA THR A 54 8.28 -4.96 -11.69
C THR A 54 8.07 -5.57 -13.07
N ARG A 55 8.72 -6.70 -13.39
CA ARG A 55 8.59 -7.37 -14.69
C ARG A 55 7.29 -8.11 -14.84
N ASN A 56 6.87 -8.79 -13.78
CA ASN A 56 5.83 -9.82 -13.84
C ASN A 56 4.77 -9.74 -12.74
N GLY A 57 4.92 -8.85 -11.76
CA GLY A 57 3.94 -8.62 -10.71
C GLY A 57 3.98 -9.65 -9.58
N GLN A 58 5.00 -10.51 -9.50
CA GLN A 58 5.28 -11.29 -8.30
C GLN A 58 5.76 -10.38 -7.17
N MET A 59 5.44 -10.74 -5.93
CA MET A 59 5.72 -9.86 -4.80
C MET A 59 5.85 -10.58 -3.46
N TRP A 60 6.58 -9.95 -2.55
CA TRP A 60 6.88 -10.43 -1.22
C TRP A 60 6.57 -9.36 -0.18
N GLN A 61 6.08 -9.79 0.98
CA GLN A 61 6.02 -8.96 2.17
C GLN A 61 7.37 -9.05 2.88
N LEU A 62 7.98 -7.89 3.11
CA LEU A 62 9.25 -7.75 3.82
C LEU A 62 8.98 -7.02 5.13
N GLN A 63 9.48 -7.59 6.24
CA GLN A 63 9.44 -6.96 7.55
C GLN A 63 10.86 -6.81 8.10
N TRP A 64 11.20 -5.59 8.52
CA TRP A 64 12.45 -5.30 9.23
C TRP A 64 12.19 -5.08 10.73
N ASN A 65 13.18 -5.40 11.54
CA ASN A 65 13.16 -5.20 12.98
C ASN A 65 14.60 -5.27 13.52
N MET A 66 14.85 -4.78 14.73
CA MET A 66 16.13 -5.00 15.41
C MET A 66 16.28 -6.43 15.91
N GLU A 67 15.17 -7.07 16.28
CA GLU A 67 15.13 -8.47 16.71
C GLU A 67 15.16 -9.42 15.50
N SER A 68 16.09 -10.37 15.49
CA SER A 68 16.33 -11.26 14.35
C SER A 68 15.13 -12.15 14.00
N ASN A 69 14.39 -12.62 15.00
CA ASN A 69 13.19 -13.45 14.85
C ASN A 69 11.97 -12.67 14.33
N LYS A 70 12.02 -11.34 14.28
CA LYS A 70 10.97 -10.46 13.74
C LYS A 70 11.32 -9.89 12.37
N ARG A 71 12.46 -10.27 11.80
CA ARG A 71 12.88 -9.95 10.43
C ARG A 71 12.54 -11.11 9.51
N PHE A 72 11.79 -10.84 8.46
CA PHE A 72 11.45 -11.87 7.49
C PHE A 72 11.12 -11.30 6.12
N GLU A 73 11.23 -12.15 5.12
CA GLU A 73 10.62 -11.97 3.81
C GLU A 73 9.75 -13.19 3.53
N THR A 74 8.53 -12.98 3.08
CA THR A 74 7.57 -14.06 2.81
C THR A 74 6.78 -13.73 1.55
N THR A 75 6.46 -14.76 0.77
CA THR A 75 5.69 -14.61 -0.46
C THR A 75 4.33 -13.97 -0.16
N LEU A 76 4.02 -12.88 -0.87
CA LEU A 76 2.68 -12.31 -0.89
C LEU A 76 1.94 -12.86 -2.11
N SER A 77 2.58 -12.88 -3.27
CA SER A 77 2.10 -13.66 -4.41
C SER A 77 3.24 -14.07 -5.33
N ASP A 78 3.32 -15.37 -5.61
CA ASP A 78 4.22 -16.01 -6.55
C ASP A 78 3.63 -16.15 -7.96
N ILE A 79 2.36 -15.80 -8.14
CA ILE A 79 1.69 -15.86 -9.44
C ILE A 79 2.17 -14.69 -10.33
N SER A 80 2.69 -15.01 -11.51
CA SER A 80 2.96 -14.01 -12.55
C SER A 80 1.66 -13.49 -13.15
N ARG A 81 1.59 -12.19 -13.46
CA ARG A 81 0.41 -11.57 -14.11
C ARG A 81 0.43 -11.68 -15.64
N ILE A 82 1.53 -12.20 -16.19
CA ILE A 82 1.85 -12.23 -17.62
C ILE A 82 2.68 -13.47 -17.98
N ASN A 83 2.79 -13.74 -19.27
CA ASN A 83 3.72 -14.74 -19.77
C ASN A 83 5.16 -14.19 -19.82
N GLY A 84 6.15 -15.10 -19.83
CA GLY A 84 7.57 -14.75 -19.74
C GLY A 84 8.10 -13.90 -20.90
N ASP A 85 7.54 -14.06 -22.09
CA ASP A 85 7.85 -13.27 -23.29
C ASP A 85 7.32 -11.83 -23.21
N GLU A 86 6.37 -11.55 -22.32
CA GLU A 86 5.86 -10.21 -22.10
C GLU A 86 6.53 -9.46 -20.93
N GLU A 87 7.51 -10.07 -20.27
CA GLU A 87 8.23 -9.46 -19.15
C GLU A 87 8.99 -8.21 -19.61
N LYS A 88 8.77 -7.10 -18.90
CA LYS A 88 9.50 -5.84 -19.12
C LYS A 88 9.77 -5.15 -17.80
N ASN A 89 11.02 -4.72 -17.56
CA ASN A 89 11.35 -3.97 -16.35
C ASN A 89 10.44 -2.74 -16.24
N GLY A 90 9.93 -2.50 -15.03
CA GLY A 90 9.04 -1.38 -14.76
C GLY A 90 7.60 -1.56 -15.26
N ARG A 91 7.21 -2.70 -15.82
CA ARG A 91 5.82 -2.92 -16.27
C ARG A 91 4.81 -2.76 -15.14
N PHE A 92 5.11 -3.27 -13.96
CA PHE A 92 4.19 -3.25 -12.82
C PHE A 92 4.58 -2.21 -11.77
N PHE A 93 3.58 -1.56 -11.18
CA PHE A 93 3.74 -0.58 -10.11
C PHE A 93 2.63 -0.69 -9.06
N LEU A 94 2.95 -0.45 -7.79
CA LEU A 94 1.97 -0.43 -6.70
C LEU A 94 1.62 0.99 -6.30
N TYR A 95 0.33 1.26 -6.18
CA TYR A 95 -0.21 2.52 -5.66
C TYR A 95 -0.84 2.27 -4.29
N PRO A 96 -0.41 2.98 -3.23
CA PRO A 96 -0.98 2.82 -1.90
C PRO A 96 -2.42 3.35 -1.87
N THR A 97 -3.26 2.74 -1.05
CA THR A 97 -4.62 3.24 -0.78
C THR A 97 -4.70 3.88 0.60
N SER A 98 -5.89 4.40 0.95
CA SER A 98 -6.18 4.83 2.31
C SER A 98 -6.39 3.67 3.29
N ASN A 99 -6.42 2.41 2.84
CA ASN A 99 -6.42 1.24 3.70
C ASN A 99 -4.98 0.73 3.88
N ILE A 100 -4.57 0.51 5.14
CA ILE A 100 -3.18 0.16 5.46
C ILE A 100 -2.72 -1.15 4.82
N TYR A 101 -3.66 -2.08 4.56
CA TYR A 101 -3.41 -3.42 4.04
C TYR A 101 -3.50 -3.49 2.52
N THR A 102 -4.00 -2.43 1.86
CA THR A 102 -4.41 -2.50 0.45
C THR A 102 -3.58 -1.59 -0.45
N PHE A 103 -3.14 -2.15 -1.56
CA PHE A 103 -2.53 -1.45 -2.70
C PHE A 103 -3.30 -1.77 -3.97
N ILE A 104 -3.14 -0.91 -4.98
CA ILE A 104 -3.54 -1.19 -6.36
C ILE A 104 -2.28 -1.50 -7.17
N LEU A 105 -2.20 -2.69 -7.75
CA LEU A 105 -1.20 -3.02 -8.75
C LEU A 105 -1.68 -2.53 -10.11
N LEU A 106 -0.84 -1.80 -10.83
CA LEU A 106 -1.10 -1.35 -12.20
C LEU A 106 -0.11 -2.03 -13.15
N ASP A 107 -0.64 -2.66 -14.21
CA ASP A 107 0.12 -2.96 -15.42
C ASP A 107 0.22 -1.66 -16.25
N GLN A 108 1.38 -1.01 -16.20
CA GLN A 108 1.62 0.29 -16.84
C GLN A 108 1.59 0.23 -18.38
N ILE A 109 1.53 -0.98 -18.97
CA ILE A 109 1.49 -1.15 -20.43
C ILE A 109 0.04 -1.23 -20.94
N ASN A 110 -0.81 -2.05 -20.32
CA ASN A 110 -2.17 -2.30 -20.80
C ASN A 110 -3.28 -1.82 -19.85
N GLY A 111 -2.93 -1.23 -18.71
CA GLY A 111 -3.88 -0.61 -17.79
C GLY A 111 -4.66 -1.58 -16.90
N ARG A 112 -4.41 -2.90 -16.98
CA ARG A 112 -5.05 -3.85 -16.05
C ARG A 112 -4.63 -3.56 -14.62
N THR A 113 -5.56 -3.77 -13.70
CA THR A 113 -5.33 -3.50 -12.28
C THR A 113 -5.73 -4.67 -11.40
N TRP A 114 -5.09 -4.75 -10.24
CA TRP A 114 -5.40 -5.74 -9.21
C TRP A 114 -5.46 -5.07 -7.85
N GLN A 115 -6.41 -5.49 -7.02
CA GLN A 115 -6.35 -5.28 -5.58
C GLN A 115 -5.28 -6.19 -5.00
N VAL A 116 -4.35 -5.61 -4.26
CA VAL A 116 -3.30 -6.32 -3.52
C VAL A 116 -3.54 -6.12 -2.03
N GLN A 117 -3.67 -7.21 -1.29
CA GLN A 117 -3.78 -7.20 0.17
C GLN A 117 -2.57 -7.91 0.81
N TRP A 118 -1.85 -7.20 1.67
CA TRP A 118 -0.78 -7.76 2.51
C TRP A 118 -1.27 -8.01 3.93
N GLY A 119 -0.57 -8.84 4.70
CA GLY A 119 -0.96 -9.18 6.05
C GLY A 119 -0.45 -10.54 6.50
N LYS A 120 -1.24 -11.23 7.34
CA LYS A 120 -0.96 -12.62 7.68
C LYS A 120 -1.18 -13.50 6.46
N GLU A 121 -0.50 -14.64 6.39
CA GLU A 121 -0.51 -15.51 5.21
C GLU A 121 -1.91 -15.86 4.70
N GLY A 122 -2.86 -16.19 5.59
CA GLY A 122 -4.26 -16.48 5.22
C GLY A 122 -5.13 -15.27 4.83
N GLU A 123 -4.61 -14.05 4.95
CA GLU A 123 -5.31 -12.80 4.64
C GLU A 123 -4.79 -12.14 3.35
N ARG A 124 -3.76 -12.73 2.73
CA ARG A 124 -3.12 -12.18 1.52
C ARG A 124 -3.90 -12.55 0.28
N LEU A 125 -4.06 -11.58 -0.62
CA LEU A 125 -4.69 -11.81 -1.91
C LEU A 125 -4.18 -10.83 -2.97
N VAL A 126 -4.27 -11.27 -4.22
CA VAL A 126 -4.08 -10.43 -5.42
C VAL A 126 -5.20 -10.75 -6.38
N LEU A 127 -6.19 -9.87 -6.47
CA LEU A 127 -7.42 -10.09 -7.24
C LEU A 127 -7.56 -9.07 -8.36
N PRO A 128 -7.90 -9.48 -9.60
CA PRO A 128 -8.13 -8.54 -10.69
C PRO A 128 -9.34 -7.64 -10.40
N ILE A 129 -9.27 -6.39 -10.87
CA ILE A 129 -10.37 -5.43 -10.84
C ILE A 129 -10.90 -5.31 -12.29
N TYR A 130 -12.22 -5.48 -12.47
CA TYR A 130 -12.92 -5.45 -13.76
C TYR A 130 -13.89 -4.27 -13.85
#